data_AF-A0A6A5WBQ1-F1
#
_entry.id   AF-A0A6A5WBQ1-F1
#
_cell.length_a   1.000
_cell.length_b   1.000
_cell.length_c   1.000
_cell.angle_alpha   90.00
_cell.angle_beta   90.00
_cell.angle_gamma   90.00
#
_symmetry.space_group_name_H-M   'P 1'
#
loop_
_entity.id
_entity.type
_entity.pdbx_description
1 polymer ?
#
loop_
_entity_poly.entity_id
_entity_poly.type
_entity_poly.pdbx_seq_one_letter_code
_entity_poly.pdbx_strand_id
1 'polypeptide(L)' 'VLISNGFGLYKTLKTLEFYFINNILLYYLLLYTSYKLQPCDVGVFSLLKTAYWDEVERLY' A
#
# COMPACT_ATOMS: atom_id res chain seq x y z
N VAL A 1 -13.12 2.77 -4.09
CA VAL A 1 -12.64 1.51 -3.49
C VAL A 1 -11.23 1.72 -2.97
N LEU A 2 -10.96 1.39 -1.71
CA LEU A 2 -9.65 1.50 -1.09
C LEU A 2 -9.09 0.09 -0.80
N ILE A 3 -7.88 -0.19 -1.26
CA ILE A 3 -7.19 -1.47 -1.01
C ILE A 3 -6.08 -1.20 0.01
N SER A 4 -6.25 -1.72 1.22
CA SER A 4 -5.25 -1.60 2.29
C SER A 4 -4.47 -2.90 2.42
N ASN A 5 -3.19 -2.79 2.79
CA ASN A 5 -2.52 -3.94 3.36
C ASN A 5 -3.30 -4.34 4.64
N GLY A 6 -3.38 -5.64 4.94
CA GLY A 6 -4.14 -6.13 6.09
C GLY A 6 -3.58 -5.72 7.45
N PHE A 7 -2.55 -4.86 7.48
CA PHE A 7 -1.88 -4.44 8.70
C PHE A 7 -2.81 -3.49 9.47
N GLY A 8 -3.22 -3.92 10.67
CA GLY A 8 -4.27 -3.28 11.47
C GLY A 8 -3.94 -1.87 12.00
N LEU A 9 -2.79 -1.30 11.64
CA LEU A 9 -2.33 0.00 12.16
C LEU A 9 -3.20 1.18 11.73
N TYR A 10 -3.95 1.07 10.62
CA TYR A 10 -4.82 2.15 10.13
C TYR A 10 -6.25 2.10 10.69
N LYS A 11 -6.58 1.10 11.52
CA LYS A 11 -7.94 0.89 12.05
C LYS A 11 -8.15 1.68 13.33
N THR A 12 -8.39 2.98 13.21
CA THR A 12 -9.02 3.75 14.29
C THR A 12 -10.52 3.91 14.00
N LEU A 13 -11.32 4.11 15.06
CA LEU A 13 -12.75 4.35 14.94
C LEU A 13 -13.05 5.55 14.02
N LYS A 14 -12.28 6.63 14.18
CA LYS A 14 -12.36 7.82 13.32
C LYS A 14 -12.10 7.51 11.84
N THR A 15 -11.15 6.63 11.55
CA THR A 15 -10.85 6.22 10.17
C THR A 15 -12.02 5.42 9.56
N LEU A 16 -12.62 4.52 10.33
CA LEU A 16 -13.77 3.72 9.88
C LEU A 16 -15.02 4.58 9.65
N GLU A 17 -15.30 5.53 10.55
CA GLU A 17 -16.40 6.50 10.38
C GLU A 17 -16.19 7.34 9.12
N PHE A 18 -14.96 7.81 8.88
CA PHE A 18 -14.63 8.54 7.66
C PHE A 18 -14.93 7.72 6.41
N TYR A 19 -14.53 6.44 6.36
CA TYR A 19 -14.82 5.58 5.22
C TYR A 19 -16.33 5.35 5.04
N PHE A 20 -17.06 5.16 6.15
CA PHE A 20 -18.51 4.97 6.13
C PHE A 20 -19.24 6.20 5.57
N ILE A 21 -18.94 7.39 6.10
CA ILE A 21 -19.57 8.66 5.68
C ILE A 21 -19.30 8.95 4.20
N ASN A 22 -18.10 8.60 3.71
CA ASN A 22 -17.70 8.88 2.33
C ASN A 22 -17.99 7.73 1.36
N ASN A 23 -18.74 6.70 1.78
CA ASN A 23 -19.03 5.51 0.95
C ASN A 23 -17.78 4.85 0.35
N ILE A 24 -16.67 4.86 1.10
CA ILE A 24 -15.41 4.25 0.68
C ILE A 24 -15.45 2.77 1.03
N LEU A 25 -15.58 1.93 0.00
CA LEU A 25 -15.52 0.48 0.17
C LEU A 25 -14.06 0.03 0.38
N LEU A 26 -13.80 -0.63 1.51
CA LEU A 26 -12.46 -1.01 1.96
C LEU A 26 -12.21 -2.52 1.77
N TYR A 27 -11.15 -2.86 1.04
CA TYR A 27 -10.66 -4.24 0.89
C TYR A 27 -9.34 -4.42 1.61
N TYR A 28 -9.21 -5.55 2.31
CA TYR A 28 -7.98 -5.94 2.98
C TYR A 28 -7.30 -7.07 2.23
N LEU A 29 -6.02 -6.88 1.89
CA LEU A 29 -5.17 -7.96 1.41
C LEU A 29 -4.68 -8.79 2.59
N LEU A 30 -4.55 -10.11 2.40
CA LEU A 30 -3.99 -11.00 3.41
C LEU A 30 -2.61 -10.52 3.87
N LEU A 31 -2.37 -10.62 5.18
CA LEU A 31 -1.07 -10.35 5.77
C LEU A 31 -0.02 -11.28 5.14
N TYR A 32 1.21 -10.78 4.99
CA TYR A 32 2.37 -11.50 4.45
C TYR A 32 2.32 -11.92 2.98
N THR A 33 1.18 -11.79 2.27
CA THR A 33 1.11 -11.94 0.81
C THR A 33 0.82 -10.63 0.09
N SER A 34 0.51 -9.56 0.84
CA SER A 34 0.18 -8.25 0.29
C SER A 34 1.27 -7.70 -0.61
N TYR A 35 2.57 -7.85 -0.31
CA TYR A 35 3.63 -7.26 -1.14
C TYR A 35 3.70 -7.81 -2.58
N LYS A 36 3.13 -9.00 -2.84
CA LYS A 36 3.02 -9.57 -4.20
C LYS A 36 1.72 -9.20 -4.91
N LEU A 37 0.72 -8.73 -4.18
CA LEU A 37 -0.64 -8.48 -4.66
C LEU A 37 -1.02 -6.99 -4.60
N GLN A 38 -0.28 -6.19 -3.84
CA GLN A 38 -0.55 -4.79 -3.60
C GLN A 38 -0.13 -4.01 -4.86
N PRO A 39 -1.06 -3.31 -5.53
CA PRO A 39 -0.77 -2.70 -6.82
C PRO A 39 0.36 -1.68 -6.79
N CYS A 40 0.56 -0.96 -5.68
CA CYS A 40 1.66 0.01 -5.58
C CYS A 40 3.00 -0.71 -5.46
N ASP A 41 3.12 -1.75 -4.62
CA ASP A 41 4.33 -2.54 -4.42
C ASP A 41 4.81 -3.19 -5.72
N VAL A 42 3.88 -3.76 -6.50
CA VAL A 42 4.19 -4.41 -7.79
C VAL A 42 4.40 -3.39 -8.90
N GLY A 43 3.63 -2.30 -8.93
CA GLY A 43 3.66 -1.29 -9.98
C GLY A 43 4.59 -0.13 -9.67
N VAL A 44 4.05 0.93 -9.10
CA VAL A 44 4.76 2.22 -8.96
C VAL A 44 6.02 2.11 -8.11
N PHE A 45 5.96 1.40 -6.99
CA PHE A 45 7.08 1.29 -6.06
C PHE A 45 8.17 0.33 -6.55
N SER A 46 7.85 -0.66 -7.39
CA SER A 46 8.89 -1.50 -7.99
C SER A 46 9.77 -0.68 -8.92
N LEU A 47 9.16 0.12 -9.80
CA LEU A 47 9.85 1.03 -10.70
C LEU A 47 10.66 2.09 -9.92
N LEU A 48 10.07 2.66 -8.87
CA LEU A 48 10.76 3.63 -8.02
C LEU A 48 11.98 3.01 -7.31
N LYS A 49 11.85 1.78 -6.80
CA LYS A 49 12.97 1.05 -6.20
C LYS A 49 14.08 0.80 -7.22
N THR A 50 13.75 0.37 -8.43
CA THR A 50 14.74 0.17 -9.49
C THR A 50 15.49 1.46 -9.80
N ALA A 51 14.78 2.56 -10.06
CA ALA A 51 15.41 3.85 -10.35
C ALA A 51 16.29 4.34 -9.19
N TYR A 52 15.84 4.13 -7.95
CA TYR A 52 16.63 4.45 -6.77
C TYR A 52 17.91 3.60 -6.69
N TRP A 53 17.82 2.30 -6.95
CA TRP A 53 18.99 1.40 -6.94
C TRP A 53 19.99 1.76 -8.03
N ASP A 54 19.53 2.07 -9.25
CA ASP A 54 20.39 2.51 -10.35
C ASP A 54 21.18 3.78 -9.95
N GLU A 55 20.52 4.72 -9.26
CA GLU A 55 21.19 5.94 -8.79
C GLU A 55 22.19 5.65 -7.66
N VAL A 56 21.85 4.76 -6.73
CA VAL A 56 22.78 4.33 -5.66
C VAL A 56 24.02 3.65 -6.25
N GLU A 57 23.86 2.79 -7.27
CA GLU A 57 24.99 2.13 -7.94
C GLU A 57 25.89 3.12 -8.70
N ARG A 58 25.33 4.20 -9.24
CA ARG A 58 26.13 5.24 -9.93
C ARG A 58 26.96 6.10 -8.99
N LEU A 59 26.56 6.18 -7.72
CA LEU A 59 27.21 7.01 -6.69
C LEU A 59 28.28 6.24 -5.88
N TYR A 60 28.37 4.92 -6.04
CA TYR A 60 29.36 4.04 -5.40
C TYR A 60 30.44 3.61 -6.39
#